data_AF-A0A166NLJ0-F1
#
_entry.id   AF-A0A166NLJ0-F1
#
_cell.length_a   1.000
_cell.length_b   1.000
_cell.length_c   1.000
_cell.angle_alpha   90.00
_cell.angle_beta   90.00
_cell.angle_gamma   90.00
#
_symmetry.space_group_name_H-M   'P 1'
#
loop_
_entity.id
_entity.type
_entity.pdbx_description
1 polymer ?
#
loop_
_entity_poly.entity_id
_entity_poly.type
_entity_poly.pdbx_seq_one_letter_code
_entity_poly.pdbx_strand_id
1 'polypeptide(L)'
;MYTSSFIVALSAAGGLGLVMSGGGHQQQPVRRAVAALNQAATNEAQQRDATATRAFSNVQIKTADGACLFVDKLSGDFRANLTPVQIASCGTTDGQGWDVITAGKHNDQKGQILLVSTLTQACMNFDPRRKPGDQLNLFSCGGRADGGGGVTGSQLFKFDGGAGPLSLKPTNGEGKCLSSKGQRVDAAQCAANAADQTFTFSAPGGAAGKGNKGSNNNNNNNAGNGNVGSGNGSAGNGTEAVGNGDNDNDTNDNGEEGCNNARR
;
A
#
# COMPACT_ATOMS: atom_id res chain seq x y z
N MET A 1 12.00 -39.52 -69.05
CA MET A 1 13.37 -39.60 -69.61
C MET A 1 13.93 -38.18 -69.48
N TYR A 2 14.79 -37.81 -68.54
CA TYR A 2 16.03 -38.42 -68.06
C TYR A 2 16.16 -38.31 -66.54
N THR A 3 16.82 -39.31 -65.98
CA THR A 3 17.31 -39.43 -64.61
C THR A 3 18.46 -38.47 -64.33
N SER A 4 18.60 -38.00 -63.09
CA SER A 4 19.91 -37.79 -62.45
C SER A 4 19.76 -37.66 -60.94
N SER A 5 20.10 -38.76 -60.28
CA SER A 5 20.42 -38.83 -58.87
C SER A 5 21.76 -38.15 -58.62
N PHE A 6 21.84 -37.29 -57.60
CA PHE A 6 23.10 -36.99 -56.94
C PHE A 6 22.93 -37.24 -55.44
N ILE A 7 23.60 -38.29 -54.98
CA ILE A 7 23.88 -38.57 -53.58
C ILE A 7 25.05 -37.68 -53.19
N VAL A 8 24.84 -36.76 -52.25
CA VAL A 8 25.93 -36.11 -51.52
C VAL A 8 25.85 -36.60 -50.08
N ALA A 9 26.78 -37.48 -49.74
CA ALA A 9 27.09 -37.83 -48.37
C ALA A 9 27.76 -36.62 -47.72
N LEU A 10 27.14 -36.07 -46.67
CA LEU A 10 27.81 -35.11 -45.78
C LEU A 10 28.03 -35.78 -44.42
N SER A 11 29.30 -35.95 -44.13
CA SER A 11 29.90 -36.51 -42.92
C SER A 11 29.42 -35.82 -41.64
N ALA A 12 29.00 -36.64 -40.67
CA ALA A 12 28.78 -36.24 -39.29
C ALA A 12 30.13 -35.98 -38.60
N ALA A 13 30.45 -34.71 -38.36
CA ALA A 13 31.47 -34.33 -37.38
C ALA A 13 30.75 -34.01 -36.08
N GLY A 14 30.80 -34.95 -35.14
CA GLY A 14 30.40 -34.75 -33.75
C GLY A 14 31.34 -33.76 -33.09
N GLY A 15 30.95 -32.49 -33.05
CA GLY A 15 31.56 -31.49 -32.17
C GLY A 15 30.89 -31.57 -30.81
N LEU A 16 31.61 -32.10 -29.81
CA LEU A 16 31.30 -31.84 -28.40
C LEU A 16 31.50 -30.33 -28.16
N GLY A 17 30.44 -29.55 -28.40
CA GLY A 17 30.38 -28.15 -28.01
C GLY A 17 30.16 -28.08 -26.50
N LEU A 18 31.23 -27.79 -25.77
CA LEU A 18 31.17 -27.38 -24.37
C LEU A 18 30.38 -26.06 -24.33
N VAL A 19 29.09 -26.12 -24.00
CA VAL A 19 28.27 -24.92 -23.77
C VAL A 19 28.73 -24.33 -22.44
N MET A 20 29.67 -23.39 -22.51
CA MET A 20 29.92 -22.46 -21.41
C MET A 20 28.64 -21.63 -21.24
N SER A 21 27.80 -22.05 -20.30
CA SER A 21 26.67 -21.27 -19.81
C SER A 21 27.24 -20.03 -19.11
N GLY A 22 27.51 -19.00 -19.91
CA GLY A 22 27.77 -17.66 -19.42
C GLY A 22 26.48 -17.15 -18.81
N GLY A 23 26.31 -17.37 -17.50
CA GLY A 23 25.31 -16.71 -16.68
C GLY A 23 25.53 -15.20 -16.78
N GLY A 24 24.89 -14.59 -17.78
CA GLY A 24 24.73 -13.16 -17.86
C GLY A 24 23.87 -12.75 -16.68
N HIS A 25 24.52 -12.46 -15.54
CA HIS A 25 23.95 -11.57 -14.55
C HIS A 25 23.70 -10.25 -15.30
N GLN A 26 22.46 -10.09 -15.76
CA GLN A 26 21.90 -8.80 -16.14
C GLN A 26 22.32 -7.85 -15.02
N GLN A 27 23.27 -6.96 -15.30
CA GLN A 27 23.71 -5.96 -14.35
C GLN A 27 22.48 -5.12 -14.04
N GLN A 28 21.87 -5.41 -12.89
CA GLN A 28 20.83 -4.55 -12.37
C GLN A 28 21.47 -3.17 -12.26
N PRO A 29 20.81 -2.11 -12.77
CA PRO A 29 21.33 -0.76 -12.63
C PRO A 29 21.70 -0.56 -11.17
N VAL A 30 22.93 -0.10 -10.91
CA VAL A 30 23.41 0.24 -9.57
C VAL A 30 22.30 1.07 -8.92
N ARG A 31 21.63 0.49 -7.92
CA ARG A 31 20.54 1.17 -7.22
C ARG A 31 21.14 2.48 -6.72
N ARG A 32 20.43 3.59 -6.91
CA ARG A 32 20.80 4.87 -6.29
C ARG A 32 20.52 4.78 -4.79
N ALA A 33 20.96 3.72 -4.14
CA ALA A 33 20.78 3.53 -2.72
C ALA A 33 21.82 4.39 -2.00
N VAL A 34 21.39 5.08 -0.95
CA VAL A 34 22.25 5.89 -0.10
C VAL A 34 22.50 5.16 1.23
N ALA A 35 23.68 5.34 1.81
CA ALA A 35 23.98 4.77 3.13
C ALA A 35 23.14 5.41 4.25
N ALA A 36 22.75 6.68 4.06
CA ALA A 36 21.87 7.43 4.94
C ALA A 36 21.17 8.55 4.17
N LEU A 37 20.00 8.96 4.66
CA LEU A 37 19.32 10.16 4.15
C LEU A 37 19.95 11.43 4.71
N ASN A 38 19.88 12.51 3.96
CA ASN A 38 20.01 13.85 4.53
C ASN A 38 18.66 14.19 5.18
N GLN A 39 18.62 14.22 6.52
CA GLN A 39 17.37 14.39 7.24
C GLN A 39 16.71 15.75 6.99
N ALA A 40 17.48 16.84 6.91
CA ALA A 40 16.93 18.16 6.64
C ALA A 40 16.31 18.23 5.24
N ALA A 41 17.03 17.77 4.22
CA ALA A 41 16.52 17.76 2.85
C ALA A 41 15.34 16.78 2.68
N THR A 42 15.30 15.68 3.43
CA THR A 42 14.16 14.76 3.42
C THR A 42 12.94 15.39 4.07
N ASN A 43 13.09 16.08 5.21
CA ASN A 43 11.98 16.76 5.90
C ASN A 43 11.41 17.92 5.07
N GLU A 44 12.26 18.63 4.34
CA GLU A 44 11.84 19.65 3.38
C GLU A 44 11.07 19.02 2.21
N ALA A 45 11.60 17.94 1.64
CA ALA A 45 11.06 17.33 0.43
C ALA A 45 9.80 16.48 0.65
N GLN A 46 9.67 15.82 1.80
CA GLN A 46 8.63 14.84 2.07
C GLN A 46 7.68 15.31 3.18
N GLN A 47 7.10 16.49 2.98
CA GLN A 47 6.16 17.06 3.93
C GLN A 47 4.81 16.35 3.87
N ARG A 48 4.26 16.06 5.05
CA ARG A 48 2.89 15.54 5.16
C ARG A 48 1.90 16.65 4.80
N ASP A 49 1.00 16.38 3.87
CA ASP A 49 -0.11 17.28 3.55
C ASP A 49 -1.15 17.27 4.70
N ALA A 50 -1.28 18.41 5.37
CA ALA A 50 -2.22 18.60 6.47
C ALA A 50 -3.68 18.80 6.00
N THR A 51 -3.87 19.13 4.71
CA THR A 51 -5.21 19.34 4.12
C THR A 51 -5.77 18.07 3.47
N ALA A 52 -5.00 16.97 3.51
CA ALA A 52 -5.34 15.72 2.86
C ALA A 52 -6.60 15.04 3.44
N THR A 53 -7.57 14.76 2.57
CA THR A 53 -8.67 13.84 2.83
C THR A 53 -8.25 12.42 2.46
N ARG A 54 -8.32 11.50 3.42
CA ARG A 54 -7.88 10.11 3.27
C ARG A 54 -9.08 9.18 3.15
N ALA A 55 -9.16 8.44 2.05
CA ALA A 55 -10.13 7.35 1.90
C ALA A 55 -9.70 6.13 2.74
N PHE A 56 -8.40 5.85 2.73
CA PHE A 56 -7.80 4.79 3.55
C PHE A 56 -6.50 5.32 4.16
N SER A 57 -6.22 4.91 5.39
CA SER A 57 -4.98 5.28 6.09
C SER A 57 -4.19 4.05 6.48
N ASN A 58 -2.88 4.09 6.27
CA ASN A 58 -1.93 3.03 6.58
C ASN A 58 -2.39 1.63 6.15
N VAL A 59 -2.89 1.50 4.91
CA VAL A 59 -3.28 0.23 4.31
C VAL A 59 -2.10 -0.41 3.58
N GLN A 60 -2.18 -1.72 3.39
CA GLN A 60 -1.35 -2.43 2.43
C GLN A 60 -2.00 -2.39 1.05
N ILE A 61 -1.18 -2.19 0.00
CA ILE A 61 -1.59 -2.41 -1.39
C ILE A 61 -1.11 -3.81 -1.77
N LYS A 62 -2.06 -4.72 -2.01
CA LYS A 62 -1.78 -6.11 -2.36
C LYS A 62 -1.92 -6.37 -3.84
N THR A 63 -1.05 -7.20 -4.38
CA THR A 63 -1.20 -7.81 -5.70
C THR A 63 -2.20 -8.97 -5.64
N ALA A 64 -2.69 -9.44 -6.80
CA ALA A 64 -3.67 -10.53 -6.85
C ALA A 64 -3.16 -11.86 -6.24
N ASP A 65 -1.85 -12.11 -6.27
CA ASP A 65 -1.20 -13.25 -5.63
C ASP A 65 -0.96 -13.06 -4.12
N GLY A 66 -1.34 -11.90 -3.56
CA GLY A 66 -1.34 -11.62 -2.13
C GLY A 66 -0.04 -11.05 -1.58
N ALA A 67 0.94 -10.73 -2.42
CA ALA A 67 2.13 -9.97 -2.03
C ALA A 67 1.80 -8.48 -1.83
N CYS A 68 2.65 -7.75 -1.12
CA CYS A 68 2.46 -6.35 -0.76
C CYS A 68 3.44 -5.45 -1.50
N LEU A 69 2.94 -4.29 -1.93
CA LEU A 69 3.80 -3.20 -2.37
C LEU A 69 4.54 -2.62 -1.16
N PHE A 70 5.84 -2.38 -1.33
CA PHE A 70 6.67 -1.79 -0.31
C PHE A 70 7.72 -0.86 -0.91
N VAL A 71 8.35 -0.08 -0.05
CA VAL A 71 9.49 0.76 -0.38
C VAL A 71 10.61 0.59 0.64
N ASP A 72 11.84 0.60 0.17
CA ASP A 72 13.03 0.67 1.02
C ASP A 72 13.46 2.14 1.09
N LYS A 73 13.39 2.73 2.29
CA LYS A 73 13.66 4.14 2.55
C LYS A 73 15.01 4.63 2.02
N LEU A 74 16.00 3.74 1.93
CA LEU A 74 17.36 4.09 1.49
C LEU A 74 17.63 3.78 0.02
N SER A 75 16.64 3.28 -0.73
CA SER A 75 16.82 2.84 -2.11
C SER A 75 16.67 3.93 -3.17
N GLY A 76 16.33 5.15 -2.75
CA GLY A 76 16.31 6.37 -3.56
C GLY A 76 17.45 7.33 -3.21
N ASP A 77 17.37 8.56 -3.73
CA ASP A 77 18.37 9.59 -3.46
C ASP A 77 18.40 10.06 -2.00
N PHE A 78 19.27 11.03 -1.70
CA PHE A 78 19.48 11.54 -0.34
C PHE A 78 18.25 12.21 0.30
N ARG A 79 17.17 12.44 -0.46
CA ARG A 79 15.86 12.96 -0.01
C ARG A 79 14.76 11.90 0.00
N ALA A 80 15.13 10.63 -0.22
CA ALA A 80 14.23 9.52 -0.50
C ALA A 80 13.39 9.67 -1.80
N ASN A 81 13.77 10.56 -2.71
CA ASN A 81 13.16 10.62 -4.03
C ASN A 81 13.71 9.50 -4.93
N LEU A 82 12.95 9.16 -5.97
CA LEU A 82 13.27 8.08 -6.90
C LEU A 82 13.41 6.71 -6.22
N THR A 83 12.80 6.55 -5.04
CA THR A 83 12.74 5.29 -4.30
C THR A 83 11.86 4.30 -5.07
N PRO A 84 12.37 3.16 -5.57
CA PRO A 84 11.56 2.24 -6.36
C PRO A 84 10.42 1.60 -5.55
N VAL A 85 9.25 1.43 -6.18
CA VAL A 85 8.17 0.62 -5.61
C VAL A 85 8.45 -0.86 -5.91
N GLN A 86 8.42 -1.68 -4.88
CA GLN A 86 8.82 -3.09 -4.93
C GLN A 86 7.70 -3.99 -4.41
N ILE A 87 7.83 -5.30 -4.66
CA ILE A 87 6.88 -6.32 -4.22
C ILE A 87 7.59 -7.30 -3.30
N ALA A 88 7.01 -7.58 -2.13
CA ALA A 88 7.49 -8.58 -1.18
C ALA A 88 6.31 -9.23 -0.44
N SER A 89 6.58 -10.31 0.30
CA SER A 89 5.59 -10.89 1.21
C SER A 89 5.11 -9.85 2.22
N CYS A 90 3.79 -9.80 2.45
CA CYS A 90 3.22 -8.89 3.45
C CYS A 90 3.75 -9.18 4.86
N GLY A 91 4.01 -8.13 5.64
CA GLY A 91 4.52 -8.20 7.01
C GLY A 91 6.01 -8.52 7.16
N THR A 92 6.75 -8.68 6.05
CA THR A 92 8.17 -9.08 6.11
C THR A 92 9.16 -7.92 6.06
N THR A 93 8.68 -6.71 5.74
CA THR A 93 9.52 -5.52 5.61
C THR A 93 8.74 -4.27 5.97
N ASP A 94 9.45 -3.24 6.43
CA ASP A 94 8.90 -1.90 6.63
C ASP A 94 8.47 -1.29 5.28
N GLY A 95 7.76 -0.15 5.33
CA GLY A 95 7.41 0.59 4.11
C GLY A 95 6.27 -0.03 3.30
N GLN A 96 5.51 -0.96 3.88
CA GLN A 96 4.30 -1.55 3.29
C GLN A 96 3.02 -0.77 3.57
N GLY A 97 3.11 0.31 4.36
CA GLY A 97 1.98 1.17 4.68
C GLY A 97 1.80 2.27 3.65
N TRP A 98 0.55 2.45 3.23
CA TRP A 98 0.14 3.44 2.24
C TRP A 98 -1.09 4.17 2.72
N ASP A 99 -1.08 5.49 2.53
CA ASP A 99 -2.29 6.29 2.61
C ASP A 99 -2.87 6.50 1.21
N VAL A 100 -4.19 6.45 1.11
CA VAL A 100 -4.94 6.71 -0.11
C VAL A 100 -5.65 8.05 0.04
N ILE A 101 -5.12 9.09 -0.62
CA ILE A 101 -5.59 10.48 -0.49
C ILE A 101 -6.44 10.85 -1.71
N THR A 102 -7.68 11.24 -1.49
CA THR A 102 -8.65 11.60 -2.54
C THR A 102 -8.79 13.10 -2.77
N ALA A 103 -8.31 13.92 -1.83
CA ALA A 103 -8.25 15.38 -1.96
C ALA A 103 -7.15 15.96 -1.06
N GLY A 104 -6.62 17.14 -1.37
CA GLY A 104 -5.63 17.87 -0.57
C GLY A 104 -4.85 18.88 -1.40
N LYS A 105 -3.80 19.48 -0.81
CA LYS A 105 -2.89 20.44 -1.48
C LYS A 105 -2.32 19.87 -2.78
N HIS A 106 -2.07 18.56 -2.79
CA HIS A 106 -1.45 17.86 -3.93
C HIS A 106 -2.46 17.07 -4.79
N ASN A 107 -3.76 17.12 -4.47
CA ASN A 107 -4.81 16.50 -5.28
C ASN A 107 -6.11 17.32 -5.21
N ASP A 108 -6.41 18.06 -6.27
CA ASP A 108 -7.69 18.75 -6.48
C ASP A 108 -8.55 18.07 -7.57
N GLN A 109 -8.14 16.88 -8.02
CA GLN A 109 -8.76 16.17 -9.14
C GLN A 109 -9.74 15.11 -8.64
N LYS A 110 -11.03 15.34 -8.89
CA LYS A 110 -12.09 14.37 -8.51
C LYS A 110 -11.88 13.02 -9.21
N GLY A 111 -12.13 11.94 -8.47
CA GLY A 111 -11.96 10.56 -8.98
C GLY A 111 -10.49 10.15 -9.18
N GLN A 112 -9.55 10.91 -8.61
CA GLN A 112 -8.14 10.58 -8.58
C GLN A 112 -7.67 10.37 -7.14
N ILE A 113 -6.62 9.56 -6.99
CA ILE A 113 -5.92 9.37 -5.72
C ILE A 113 -4.43 9.68 -5.85
N LEU A 114 -3.86 10.12 -4.73
CA LEU A 114 -2.44 9.95 -4.44
C LEU A 114 -2.28 8.70 -3.57
N LEU A 115 -1.25 7.91 -3.87
CA LEU A 115 -0.79 6.82 -3.02
C LEU A 115 0.47 7.30 -2.31
N VAL A 116 0.38 7.49 -0.99
CA VAL A 116 1.45 8.09 -0.19
C VAL A 116 2.06 7.04 0.73
N SER A 117 3.38 6.89 0.70
CA SER A 117 4.07 5.98 1.61
C SER A 117 3.99 6.51 3.04
N THR A 118 3.51 5.71 4.00
CA THR A 118 3.48 6.14 5.41
C THR A 118 4.88 6.23 6.02
N LEU A 119 5.85 5.46 5.47
CA LEU A 119 7.24 5.45 5.91
C LEU A 119 8.00 6.73 5.55
N THR A 120 7.73 7.30 4.38
CA THR A 120 8.52 8.43 3.85
C THR A 120 7.71 9.70 3.63
N GLN A 121 6.37 9.63 3.59
CA GLN A 121 5.45 10.70 3.16
C GLN A 121 5.57 11.09 1.68
N ALA A 122 6.36 10.37 0.89
CA ALA A 122 6.49 10.58 -0.54
C ALA A 122 5.33 9.95 -1.32
N CYS A 123 4.98 10.56 -2.45
CA CYS A 123 3.91 10.13 -3.34
C CYS A 123 4.43 9.14 -4.39
N MET A 124 3.65 8.09 -4.66
CA MET A 124 3.87 7.23 -5.80
C MET A 124 3.77 8.04 -7.10
N ASN A 125 4.77 7.87 -7.96
CA ASN A 125 4.96 8.62 -9.19
C ASN A 125 5.23 7.64 -10.34
N PHE A 126 4.46 7.78 -11.41
CA PHE A 126 4.66 7.07 -12.67
C PHE A 126 5.41 7.97 -13.66
N ASP A 127 6.59 7.52 -14.08
CA ASP A 127 7.39 8.16 -15.12
C ASP A 127 7.53 7.24 -16.35
N PRO A 128 6.71 7.45 -17.41
CA PRO A 128 6.75 6.60 -18.60
C PRO A 128 8.05 6.73 -19.40
N ARG A 129 8.87 7.74 -19.11
CA ARG A 129 10.17 7.95 -19.78
C ARG A 129 11.27 7.05 -19.21
N ARG A 130 11.05 6.47 -18.02
CA ARG A 130 11.98 5.51 -17.44
C ARG A 130 11.80 4.15 -18.09
N LYS A 131 12.86 3.34 -18.03
CA LYS A 131 12.84 1.98 -18.55
C LYS A 131 11.86 1.10 -17.76
N PRO A 132 11.32 0.05 -18.38
CA PRO A 132 10.56 -0.99 -17.67
C PRO A 132 11.27 -1.49 -16.40
N GLY A 133 10.49 -1.74 -15.35
CA GLY A 133 10.98 -2.11 -14.01
C GLY A 133 11.48 -0.95 -13.14
N ASP A 134 11.42 0.28 -13.64
CA ASP A 134 11.85 1.50 -12.95
C ASP A 134 10.89 2.70 -13.21
N GLN A 135 9.72 2.43 -13.78
CA GLN A 135 8.72 3.45 -14.12
C GLN A 135 7.93 3.93 -12.91
N LEU A 136 7.81 3.10 -11.86
CA LEU A 136 7.09 3.43 -10.64
C LEU A 136 8.06 3.64 -9.47
N ASN A 137 8.09 4.87 -8.96
CA ASN A 137 8.97 5.28 -7.87
C ASN A 137 8.24 6.23 -6.92
N LEU A 138 8.82 6.51 -5.75
CA LEU A 138 8.37 7.60 -4.90
C LEU A 138 9.06 8.90 -5.30
N PHE A 139 8.30 9.97 -5.21
CA PHE A 139 8.79 11.32 -5.35
C PHE A 139 8.00 12.24 -4.42
N SER A 140 8.61 13.35 -4.01
CA SER A 140 7.94 14.42 -3.28
C SER A 140 6.56 14.71 -3.85
N CYS A 141 5.56 14.72 -2.97
CA CYS A 141 4.20 15.02 -3.36
C CYS A 141 4.13 16.39 -4.05
N GLY A 142 3.43 16.43 -5.18
CA GLY A 142 3.37 17.57 -6.09
C GLY A 142 4.46 17.65 -7.16
N GLY A 143 5.30 16.62 -7.28
CA GLY A 143 6.15 16.40 -8.46
C GLY A 143 7.40 17.26 -8.54
N ARG A 144 7.72 18.05 -7.51
CA ARG A 144 8.95 18.84 -7.39
C ARG A 144 9.85 18.20 -6.33
N ALA A 145 11.13 18.02 -6.63
CA ALA A 145 12.06 17.25 -5.79
C ALA A 145 12.29 17.81 -4.37
N ASP A 146 11.83 19.03 -4.13
CA ASP A 146 11.91 19.79 -2.87
C ASP A 146 10.55 19.85 -2.14
N GLY A 147 9.50 19.19 -2.62
CA GLY A 147 8.18 19.23 -1.99
C GLY A 147 7.37 20.51 -2.26
N GLY A 148 7.94 21.49 -2.98
CA GLY A 148 7.30 22.77 -3.28
C GLY A 148 6.24 22.72 -4.39
N GLY A 149 5.90 21.54 -4.89
CA GLY A 149 4.98 21.35 -6.02
C GLY A 149 3.49 21.47 -5.66
N GLY A 150 2.66 21.56 -6.69
CA GLY A 150 1.20 21.57 -6.60
C GLY A 150 0.60 20.21 -6.90
N VAL A 151 -0.34 20.16 -7.85
CA VAL A 151 -0.93 18.91 -8.37
C VAL A 151 -0.17 18.50 -9.63
N THR A 152 0.13 17.21 -9.79
CA THR A 152 0.80 16.67 -10.99
C THR A 152 0.14 15.39 -11.48
N GLY A 153 -0.08 15.29 -12.80
CA GLY A 153 -0.66 14.10 -13.43
C GLY A 153 0.20 12.84 -13.30
N SER A 154 1.50 12.97 -13.00
CA SER A 154 2.40 11.82 -12.81
C SER A 154 2.19 11.06 -11.50
N GLN A 155 1.49 11.66 -10.54
CA GLN A 155 1.24 11.06 -9.22
C GLN A 155 -0.23 10.68 -9.00
N LEU A 156 -1.09 11.00 -9.97
CA LEU A 156 -2.53 10.76 -9.88
C LEU A 156 -2.92 9.45 -10.54
N PHE A 157 -3.67 8.63 -9.81
CA PHE A 157 -4.24 7.38 -10.30
C PHE A 157 -5.76 7.42 -10.25
N LYS A 158 -6.43 6.88 -11.27
CA LYS A 158 -7.90 6.80 -11.27
C LYS A 158 -8.39 5.97 -10.08
N PHE A 159 -9.46 6.44 -9.44
CA PHE A 159 -10.06 5.80 -8.28
C PHE A 159 -11.58 5.94 -8.25
N ASP A 160 -12.25 4.80 -8.12
CA ASP A 160 -13.72 4.71 -8.10
C ASP A 160 -14.29 4.54 -6.66
N GLY A 161 -13.45 4.67 -5.62
CA GLY A 161 -13.89 4.65 -4.21
C GLY A 161 -13.71 3.31 -3.48
N GLY A 162 -13.57 2.20 -4.20
CA GLY A 162 -13.50 0.86 -3.62
C GLY A 162 -12.11 0.45 -3.13
N ALA A 163 -12.06 -0.43 -2.12
CA ALA A 163 -10.81 -1.04 -1.65
C ALA A 163 -10.25 -2.10 -2.62
N GLY A 164 -11.01 -2.51 -3.64
CA GLY A 164 -10.60 -3.45 -4.67
C GLY A 164 -11.48 -4.69 -4.76
N PRO A 165 -11.19 -5.60 -5.70
CA PRO A 165 -10.09 -5.55 -6.67
C PRO A 165 -10.20 -4.32 -7.60
N LEU A 166 -9.10 -3.60 -7.78
CA LEU A 166 -9.02 -2.41 -8.63
C LEU A 166 -7.80 -2.44 -9.55
N SER A 167 -7.89 -1.70 -10.65
CA SER A 167 -6.77 -1.45 -11.54
C SER A 167 -6.30 -0.01 -11.41
N LEU A 168 -5.04 0.18 -11.03
CA LEU A 168 -4.44 1.50 -10.82
C LEU A 168 -3.99 2.07 -12.17
N LYS A 169 -4.64 3.14 -12.62
CA LYS A 169 -4.38 3.76 -13.94
C LYS A 169 -3.71 5.12 -13.74
N PRO A 170 -2.44 5.29 -14.10
CA PRO A 170 -1.78 6.59 -14.00
C PRO A 170 -2.40 7.59 -14.99
N THR A 171 -2.59 8.83 -14.55
CA THR A 171 -3.21 9.88 -15.39
C THR A 171 -2.33 10.27 -16.58
N ASN A 172 -1.01 10.24 -16.41
CA ASN A 172 -0.04 10.49 -17.49
C ASN A 172 0.35 9.23 -18.29
N GLY A 173 -0.43 8.16 -18.22
CA GLY A 173 -0.21 6.91 -18.96
C GLY A 173 -1.50 6.43 -19.61
N GLU A 174 -1.95 7.11 -20.67
CA GLU A 174 -3.20 6.77 -21.34
C GLU A 174 -3.25 5.30 -21.78
N GLY A 175 -4.36 4.62 -21.45
CA GLY A 175 -4.54 3.20 -21.74
C GLY A 175 -3.62 2.26 -20.94
N LYS A 176 -2.80 2.78 -20.01
CA LYS A 176 -1.91 1.98 -19.17
C LYS A 176 -2.50 1.72 -17.80
N CYS A 177 -2.19 0.54 -17.29
CA CYS A 177 -2.51 0.07 -15.96
C CYS A 177 -1.21 -0.36 -15.29
N LEU A 178 -1.10 -0.15 -13.98
CA LEU A 178 -0.01 -0.75 -13.22
C LEU A 178 -0.11 -2.28 -13.30
N SER A 179 1.04 -2.94 -13.39
CA SER A 179 1.18 -4.39 -13.55
C SER A 179 2.30 -4.89 -12.64
N SER A 180 2.02 -5.92 -11.84
CA SER A 180 3.03 -6.61 -11.06
C SER A 180 3.90 -7.48 -11.96
N LYS A 181 5.22 -7.32 -11.86
CA LYS A 181 6.21 -8.06 -12.64
C LYS A 181 7.38 -8.48 -11.77
N GLY A 182 7.36 -9.73 -11.33
CA GLY A 182 8.35 -10.25 -10.39
C GLY A 182 8.35 -9.42 -9.09
N GLN A 183 9.49 -8.82 -8.76
CA GLN A 183 9.68 -8.03 -7.52
C GLN A 183 9.44 -6.52 -7.71
N ARG A 184 8.80 -6.12 -8.81
CA ARG A 184 8.57 -4.73 -9.20
C ARG A 184 7.15 -4.51 -9.69
N VAL A 185 6.73 -3.25 -9.66
CA VAL A 185 5.54 -2.79 -10.37
C VAL A 185 5.98 -1.98 -11.58
N ASP A 186 5.33 -2.22 -12.70
CA ASP A 186 5.55 -1.51 -13.96
C ASP A 186 4.21 -1.04 -14.54
N ALA A 187 4.21 -0.51 -15.76
CA ALA A 187 2.99 -0.28 -16.52
C ALA A 187 2.87 -1.23 -17.72
N ALA A 188 1.64 -1.62 -18.03
CA ALA A 188 1.29 -2.39 -19.22
C ALA A 188 0.01 -1.83 -19.85
N GLN A 189 -0.33 -2.27 -21.07
CA GLN A 189 -1.64 -1.96 -21.63
C GLN A 189 -2.73 -2.54 -20.72
N CYS A 190 -3.74 -1.74 -20.39
CA CYS A 190 -4.87 -2.19 -19.59
C CYS A 190 -5.54 -3.39 -20.25
N ALA A 191 -5.68 -4.47 -19.50
CA ALA A 191 -6.38 -5.68 -19.92
C ALA A 191 -7.45 -6.05 -18.89
N ALA A 192 -8.64 -6.39 -19.37
CA ALA A 192 -9.72 -6.82 -18.49
C ALA A 192 -9.35 -8.12 -17.78
N ASN A 193 -9.63 -8.21 -16.48
CA ASN A 193 -9.39 -9.40 -15.64
C ASN A 193 -7.93 -9.87 -15.60
N ALA A 194 -6.97 -9.00 -15.93
CA ALA A 194 -5.54 -9.30 -15.80
C ALA A 194 -5.14 -9.31 -14.32
N ALA A 195 -4.79 -10.50 -13.81
CA ALA A 195 -4.44 -10.68 -12.40
C ALA A 195 -3.21 -9.85 -11.98
N ASP A 196 -2.23 -9.71 -12.87
CA ASP A 196 -1.06 -8.86 -12.66
C ASP A 196 -1.41 -7.37 -12.61
N GLN A 197 -2.56 -6.96 -13.14
CA GLN A 197 -3.04 -5.56 -13.13
C GLN A 197 -4.11 -5.30 -12.06
N THR A 198 -4.26 -6.23 -11.12
CA THR A 198 -5.29 -6.20 -10.09
C THR A 198 -4.64 -6.01 -8.72
N PHE A 199 -5.12 -5.00 -8.00
CA PHE A 199 -4.66 -4.65 -6.66
C PHE A 199 -5.82 -4.54 -5.68
N THR A 200 -5.53 -4.67 -4.38
CA THR A 200 -6.50 -4.49 -3.30
C THR A 200 -5.85 -3.73 -2.14
N PHE A 201 -6.56 -2.74 -1.61
CA PHE A 201 -6.25 -2.07 -0.36
C PHE A 201 -6.79 -2.90 0.82
N SER A 202 -5.97 -3.14 1.82
CA SER A 202 -6.37 -3.93 2.98
C SER A 202 -5.70 -3.44 4.26
N ALA A 203 -6.32 -3.73 5.40
CA ALA A 203 -5.71 -3.44 6.69
C ALA A 203 -4.33 -4.13 6.83
N PRO A 204 -3.38 -3.53 7.55
CA PRO A 204 -2.10 -4.16 7.88
C PRO A 204 -2.32 -5.54 8.51
N GLY A 205 -1.56 -6.54 8.07
CA GLY A 205 -1.61 -7.88 8.65
C GLY A 205 -2.83 -8.73 8.24
N GLY A 206 -3.73 -8.22 7.38
CA GLY A 206 -4.74 -9.08 6.77
C GLY A 206 -4.05 -10.11 5.87
N ALA A 207 -4.35 -11.40 5.98
CA ALA A 207 -4.01 -12.34 4.92
C ALA A 207 -4.81 -11.97 3.65
N ALA A 208 -4.28 -12.25 2.46
CA ALA A 208 -5.10 -12.22 1.25
C ALA A 208 -6.27 -13.19 1.46
N GLY A 209 -7.51 -12.70 1.37
CA GLY A 209 -8.69 -13.54 1.46
C GLY A 209 -8.60 -14.59 0.35
N LYS A 210 -8.31 -15.84 0.71
CA LYS A 210 -8.58 -16.98 -0.16
C LYS A 210 -10.06 -16.87 -0.48
N GLY A 211 -10.39 -16.69 -1.76
CA GLY A 211 -11.77 -16.54 -2.22
C GLY A 211 -12.64 -17.61 -1.54
N ASN A 212 -13.61 -17.14 -0.75
CA ASN A 212 -14.57 -18.01 -0.10
C ASN A 212 -15.41 -18.61 -1.22
N LYS A 213 -15.03 -19.79 -1.71
CA LYS A 213 -15.95 -20.62 -2.50
C LYS A 213 -17.17 -20.83 -1.61
N GLY A 214 -18.29 -20.26 -2.02
CA GLY A 214 -19.53 -20.30 -1.26
C GLY A 214 -19.89 -21.72 -0.87
N SER A 215 -19.84 -22.00 0.42
CA SER A 215 -20.64 -23.06 1.01
C SER A 215 -22.04 -22.50 1.20
N ASN A 216 -22.90 -22.73 0.21
CA ASN A 216 -24.34 -22.62 0.37
C ASN A 216 -24.79 -23.65 1.40
N ASN A 217 -24.87 -23.25 2.68
CA ASN A 217 -25.69 -23.97 3.65
C ASN A 217 -27.09 -23.36 3.63
N ASN A 218 -27.92 -23.88 2.72
CA ASN A 218 -29.36 -23.81 2.84
C ASN A 218 -29.78 -24.62 4.06
N ASN A 219 -30.01 -23.95 5.20
CA ASN A 219 -30.86 -24.49 6.25
C ASN A 219 -32.14 -23.68 6.29
N ASN A 220 -33.08 -24.17 5.50
CA ASN A 220 -34.48 -23.80 5.54
C ASN A 220 -35.07 -24.49 6.77
N ASN A 221 -35.42 -23.74 7.82
CA ASN A 221 -36.35 -24.25 8.83
C ASN A 221 -37.37 -23.17 9.19
N ASN A 222 -38.56 -23.46 8.70
CA ASN A 222 -39.83 -22.78 8.86
C ASN A 222 -40.47 -23.17 10.20
N ALA A 223 -40.67 -22.21 11.08
CA ALA A 223 -41.70 -22.12 12.14
C ALA A 223 -41.45 -20.77 12.83
N GLY A 224 -42.36 -19.80 12.93
CA GLY A 224 -43.76 -19.91 13.28
C GLY A 224 -43.98 -19.03 14.53
N ASN A 225 -44.48 -17.82 14.30
CA ASN A 225 -45.32 -16.96 15.15
C ASN A 225 -45.28 -17.12 16.70
N GLY A 226 -45.03 -16.04 17.45
CA GLY A 226 -45.25 -16.05 18.91
C GLY A 226 -44.84 -14.78 19.66
N ASN A 227 -45.84 -14.05 20.12
CA ASN A 227 -45.88 -12.77 20.83
C ASN A 227 -45.39 -12.82 22.31
N VAL A 228 -44.78 -11.72 22.78
CA VAL A 228 -44.80 -11.08 24.14
C VAL A 228 -44.72 -11.95 25.41
N GLY A 229 -43.80 -11.58 26.32
CA GLY A 229 -43.94 -11.89 27.75
C GLY A 229 -42.74 -11.54 28.62
N SER A 230 -42.81 -10.42 29.35
CA SER A 230 -42.04 -10.16 30.57
C SER A 230 -42.26 -11.27 31.59
N GLY A 231 -41.20 -11.69 32.29
CA GLY A 231 -41.31 -12.67 33.37
C GLY A 231 -40.03 -12.78 34.21
N ASN A 232 -40.11 -12.20 35.40
CA ASN A 232 -39.14 -12.20 36.48
C ASN A 232 -38.89 -13.63 37.01
N GLY A 233 -37.66 -13.97 37.42
CA GLY A 233 -37.35 -15.30 37.96
C GLY A 233 -35.95 -15.38 38.57
N SER A 234 -35.88 -15.05 39.86
CA SER A 234 -34.71 -15.09 40.74
C SER A 234 -34.28 -16.53 41.08
N ALA A 235 -32.97 -16.79 41.13
CA ALA A 235 -32.39 -17.88 41.91
C ALA A 235 -31.01 -17.42 42.42
N GLY A 236 -30.95 -17.12 43.71
CA GLY A 236 -29.74 -16.73 44.41
C GLY A 236 -28.87 -17.91 44.81
N ASN A 237 -27.62 -17.60 45.16
CA ASN A 237 -26.88 -18.34 46.18
C ASN A 237 -26.11 -17.31 47.01
N GLY A 238 -26.41 -17.28 48.30
CA GLY A 238 -25.81 -16.37 49.28
C GLY A 238 -24.84 -17.11 50.19
N THR A 239 -23.90 -16.35 50.74
CA THR A 239 -23.21 -16.52 52.04
C THR A 239 -22.66 -15.11 52.35
N GLU A 240 -23.36 -14.33 53.18
CA GLU A 240 -23.11 -14.10 54.62
C GLU A 240 -21.68 -13.58 54.93
N ALA A 241 -21.43 -12.53 55.72
CA ALA A 241 -22.26 -11.52 56.38
C ALA A 241 -21.38 -10.42 57.05
N VAL A 242 -22.04 -9.33 57.50
CA VAL A 242 -21.70 -8.35 58.58
C VAL A 242 -20.54 -7.35 58.35
N GLY A 243 -20.66 -6.03 58.57
CA GLY A 243 -21.76 -5.20 59.10
C GLY A 243 -21.43 -3.69 59.13
N ASN A 244 -22.48 -2.91 59.40
CA ASN A 244 -22.65 -1.45 59.38
C ASN A 244 -21.63 -0.57 60.11
N GLY A 245 -21.57 0.70 59.68
CA GLY A 245 -21.22 1.84 60.53
C GLY A 245 -21.23 3.17 59.77
N ASP A 246 -22.38 3.84 59.73
CA ASP A 246 -22.50 5.26 59.41
C ASP A 246 -21.73 6.10 60.43
N ASN A 247 -21.10 7.20 59.99
CA ASN A 247 -21.10 8.47 60.71
C ASN A 247 -20.57 9.61 59.83
N ASP A 248 -21.45 10.60 59.66
CA ASP A 248 -21.14 12.00 59.39
C ASP A 248 -20.03 12.54 60.31
N ASN A 249 -19.19 13.47 59.83
CA ASN A 249 -19.27 14.89 60.23
C ASN A 249 -18.16 15.73 59.57
N ASP A 250 -18.59 16.72 58.79
CA ASP A 250 -18.24 18.13 58.81
C ASP A 250 -16.81 18.69 59.03
N THR A 251 -16.54 19.66 58.14
CA THR A 251 -15.97 21.01 58.38
C THR A 251 -14.46 21.23 58.57
N ASN A 252 -13.90 21.98 57.61
CA ASN A 252 -13.28 23.32 57.71
C ASN A 252 -12.08 23.40 56.75
N ASP A 253 -12.04 24.22 55.70
CA ASP A 253 -12.29 25.67 55.53
C ASP A 253 -11.03 26.54 55.75
N ASN A 254 -10.86 27.47 54.80
CA ASN A 254 -10.06 28.71 54.78
C ASN A 254 -8.62 28.77 54.22
N GLY A 255 -8.55 29.45 53.06
CA GLY A 255 -7.82 30.73 52.88
C GLY A 255 -6.45 30.67 52.19
N GLU A 256 -5.97 31.67 51.45
CA GLU A 256 -6.47 32.94 50.90
C GLU A 256 -5.28 33.57 50.11
N GLU A 257 -5.57 34.49 49.16
CA GLU A 257 -4.68 35.53 48.55
C GLU A 257 -3.43 35.08 47.74
N GLY A 258 -3.05 35.62 46.57
CA GLY A 258 -3.30 36.92 45.92
C GLY A 258 -1.97 37.67 45.75
N CYS A 259 -1.44 37.84 44.51
CA CYS A 259 -0.56 38.98 44.18
C CYS A 259 -0.30 39.18 42.67
N ASN A 260 -0.51 40.43 42.25
CA ASN A 260 -0.29 41.04 40.93
C ASN A 260 1.15 41.57 40.73
N ASN A 261 1.44 41.99 39.48
CA ASN A 261 2.46 42.98 39.01
C ASN A 261 3.90 42.44 38.76
N ALA A 262 4.72 42.90 37.80
CA ALA A 262 4.73 44.11 36.97
C ALA A 262 5.63 43.96 35.71
N ARG A 263 5.48 44.93 34.81
CA ARG A 263 6.27 45.25 33.61
C ARG A 263 7.78 45.42 33.84
N ARG A 264 8.57 45.13 32.80
CA ARG A 264 9.59 46.03 32.23
C ARG A 264 9.62 45.88 30.72
#